data_AF-A0A967W2B3-F1
#
_entry.id   AF-A0A967W2B3-F1
#
_cell.length_a   1.000
_cell.length_b   1.000
_cell.length_c   1.000
_cell.angle_alpha   90.00
_cell.angle_beta   90.00
_cell.angle_gamma   90.00
#
_symmetry.space_group_name_H-M   'P 1'
#
loop_
_entity.id
_entity.type
_entity.pdbx_description
1 polymer ?
#
loop_
_entity_poly.entity_id
_entity_poly.type
_entity_poly.pdbx_seq_one_letter_code
_entity_poly.pdbx_strand_id
1 'polypeptide(L)'
;MKIALNLLKILIFIFALFILAQNTRQYVDIELLTYSYSNVNLLVVILVSLTIGAVLGAVFMAFSIIQSHSQVKELRNKNRQLINELENLRNISIEEIPDEDFSLGPVSASKPSPEKTTANQQTSETQ
;
A
#
# COMPACT_ATOMS: atom_id res chain seq x y z
N MET A 1 18.08 -4.15 -12.22
CA MET A 1 19.44 -3.80 -11.73
C MET A 1 19.54 -2.29 -11.53
N LYS A 2 19.54 -1.80 -10.29
CA LYS A 2 19.61 -0.35 -10.00
C LYS A 2 20.90 0.29 -10.57
N ILE A 3 21.99 -0.47 -10.61
CA ILE A 3 23.29 -0.04 -11.15
C ILE A 3 23.21 0.26 -12.66
N ALA A 4 22.55 -0.60 -13.45
CA ALA A 4 22.44 -0.41 -14.90
C ALA A 4 21.60 0.83 -15.24
N LEU A 5 20.52 1.06 -14.49
CA LEU A 5 19.69 2.25 -14.65
C LEU A 5 20.46 3.53 -14.30
N ASN A 6 21.30 3.50 -13.26
CA ASN A 6 22.14 4.64 -12.90
C ASN A 6 23.24 4.88 -13.94
N LEU A 7 23.87 3.82 -14.46
CA LEU A 7 24.87 3.93 -15.53
C LEU A 7 24.27 4.56 -16.79
N LEU A 8 23.06 4.15 -17.18
CA LEU A 8 22.35 4.73 -18.31
C LEU A 8 22.08 6.22 -18.13
N LYS A 9 21.70 6.67 -16.92
CA LYS A 9 21.52 8.10 -16.63
C LYS A 9 22.81 8.89 -16.78
N ILE A 10 23.93 8.35 -16.27
CA ILE A 10 25.26 8.97 -16.45
C ILE A 10 25.60 9.06 -17.93
N LEU A 11 25.38 7.99 -18.70
CA LEU A 11 25.68 7.96 -20.12
C LEU A 11 24.89 9.01 -20.90
N ILE A 12 23.58 9.12 -20.64
CA ILE A 12 22.70 10.14 -21.22
C ILE A 12 23.20 11.55 -20.85
N PHE A 13 23.61 11.76 -19.60
CA PHE A 13 24.12 13.06 -19.15
C PHE A 13 25.44 13.44 -19.86
N ILE A 14 26.38 12.50 -19.97
CA ILE A 14 27.63 12.71 -20.73
C ILE A 14 27.33 13.01 -22.19
N PHE A 15 26.38 12.29 -22.81
CA PHE A 15 25.98 12.52 -24.18
C PHE A 15 25.37 13.92 -24.38
N ALA A 16 24.55 14.39 -23.43
CA ALA A 16 24.02 15.75 -23.46
C ALA A 16 25.15 16.81 -23.35
N LEU A 17 26.13 16.60 -22.47
CA LEU A 17 27.30 17.48 -22.38
C LEU A 17 28.15 17.46 -23.66
N PHE A 18 28.28 16.31 -24.30
CA PHE A 18 28.99 16.19 -25.57
C PHE A 18 28.34 17.04 -26.66
N ILE A 19 27.00 16.99 -26.79
CA ILE A 19 26.26 17.86 -27.70
C ILE A 19 26.52 19.33 -27.36
N LEU A 20 26.46 19.69 -26.08
CA LEU A 20 26.67 21.08 -25.64
C LEU A 20 28.07 21.58 -26.03
N ALA A 21 29.11 20.79 -25.79
CA ALA A 21 30.48 21.13 -26.10
C ALA A 21 30.70 21.35 -27.61
N GLN A 22 30.14 20.48 -28.46
CA GLN A 22 30.27 20.58 -29.91
C GLN A 22 29.59 21.83 -30.49
N ASN A 23 28.54 22.35 -29.85
CA ASN A 23 27.74 23.46 -30.36
C ASN A 23 28.15 24.84 -29.81
N THR A 24 29.26 24.94 -29.06
CA THR A 24 29.68 26.17 -28.34
C THR A 24 29.92 27.40 -29.24
N ARG A 25 30.25 27.19 -30.53
CA ARG A 25 30.58 28.26 -31.49
C ARG A 25 29.47 28.53 -32.52
N GLN A 26 28.33 27.87 -32.39
CA GLN A 26 27.23 27.98 -33.33
C GLN A 26 26.26 29.09 -32.89
N TYR A 27 25.84 29.91 -33.85
CA TYR A 27 24.81 30.93 -33.67
C TYR A 27 23.59 30.56 -34.50
N VAL A 28 22.42 30.86 -33.98
CA VAL A 28 21.13 30.55 -34.60
C VAL A 28 20.18 31.72 -34.45
N ASP A 29 19.30 31.87 -35.45
CA ASP A 29 18.14 32.74 -35.37
C ASP A 29 16.95 31.91 -34.86
N ILE A 30 16.20 32.46 -33.91
CA ILE A 30 15.15 31.74 -33.21
C ILE A 30 13.89 32.59 -33.19
N GLU A 31 12.77 31.93 -33.45
CA GLU A 31 11.45 32.52 -33.31
C GLU A 31 10.74 31.84 -32.14
N LEU A 32 10.48 32.60 -31.07
CA LEU A 32 9.75 32.14 -29.89
C LEU A 32 8.40 32.83 -29.84
N LEU A 33 7.34 32.08 -30.17
CA LEU A 33 5.92 32.49 -30.18
C LEU A 33 5.63 33.71 -31.05
N THR A 34 6.07 34.90 -30.63
CA THR A 34 5.86 36.19 -31.32
C THR A 34 7.15 37.02 -31.36
N TYR A 35 8.22 36.59 -30.69
CA TYR A 35 9.49 37.30 -30.63
C TYR A 35 10.55 36.58 -31.45
N SER A 36 11.25 37.35 -32.29
CA SER A 36 12.40 36.84 -33.05
C SER A 36 13.69 37.36 -32.44
N TYR A 37 14.65 36.45 -32.26
CA TYR A 37 15.99 36.77 -31.79
C TYR A 37 16.99 36.29 -32.81
N SER A 38 17.82 37.20 -33.30
CA SER A 38 18.86 36.89 -34.28
C SER A 38 20.24 36.76 -33.65
N ASN A 39 21.10 35.94 -34.24
CA ASN A 39 22.49 35.72 -33.81
C ASN A 39 22.64 35.34 -32.34
N VAL A 40 21.76 34.47 -31.84
CA VAL A 40 21.84 33.95 -30.46
C VAL A 40 22.76 32.74 -30.44
N ASN A 41 23.62 32.65 -29.43
CA ASN A 41 24.48 31.47 -29.25
C ASN A 41 23.61 30.23 -28.96
N LEU A 42 23.74 29.18 -29.77
CA LEU A 42 22.99 27.93 -29.66
C LEU A 42 23.13 27.28 -28.27
N LEU A 43 24.29 27.42 -27.63
CA LEU A 43 24.53 26.93 -26.28
C LEU A 43 23.55 27.53 -25.27
N VAL A 44 23.28 28.84 -25.38
CA VAL A 44 22.33 29.54 -24.49
C VAL A 44 20.93 28.99 -24.68
N VAL A 45 20.52 28.74 -25.93
CA VAL A 45 19.22 28.18 -26.27
C VAL A 45 19.04 26.78 -25.69
N ILE A 46 20.05 25.92 -25.86
CA ILE A 46 20.03 24.56 -25.34
C ILE A 46 19.99 24.57 -23.81
N LEU A 47 20.78 25.42 -23.14
CA LEU A 47 20.74 25.52 -21.68
C LEU A 47 19.38 26.00 -21.18
N VAL A 48 18.84 27.08 -21.74
CA VAL A 48 17.56 27.64 -21.33
C VAL A 48 16.44 26.62 -21.52
N SER A 49 16.35 25.99 -22.70
CA SER A 49 15.35 24.94 -22.96
C SER A 49 15.50 23.73 -22.03
N LEU A 50 16.74 23.29 -21.76
CA LEU A 50 17.00 22.21 -20.82
C LEU A 50 16.55 22.57 -19.40
N THR A 51 16.84 23.79 -18.93
CA THR A 51 16.42 24.23 -17.59
C THR A 51 14.90 24.30 -17.46
N ILE A 52 14.20 24.83 -18.48
CA ILE A 52 12.73 24.88 -18.49
C ILE A 52 12.16 23.47 -18.46
N GLY A 53 12.68 22.56 -19.29
CA GLY A 53 12.28 21.16 -19.30
C GLY A 53 12.53 20.46 -17.96
N ALA A 54 13.66 20.72 -17.31
CA ALA A 54 13.99 20.17 -16.00
C ALA A 54 13.07 20.68 -14.90
N VAL A 55 12.76 21.98 -14.89
CA VAL A 55 11.81 22.58 -13.93
C VAL A 55 10.42 21.99 -14.10
N LEU A 56 9.91 21.94 -15.33
CA LEU A 56 8.61 21.32 -15.62
C LEU A 56 8.59 19.85 -15.21
N GLY A 57 9.64 19.09 -15.56
CA GLY A 57 9.78 17.68 -15.17
C GLY A 57 9.77 17.48 -13.65
N ALA A 58 10.46 18.35 -12.90
CA ALA A 58 10.45 18.30 -11.44
C ALA A 58 9.05 18.59 -10.86
N VAL A 59 8.34 19.56 -11.42
CA VAL A 59 6.95 19.86 -11.05
C VAL A 59 6.03 18.66 -11.29
N PHE A 60 6.10 18.04 -12.48
CA PHE A 60 5.34 16.81 -12.77
C PHE A 60 5.68 15.66 -11.83
N MET A 61 6.97 15.47 -11.53
CA MET A 61 7.42 14.45 -10.60
C MET A 61 6.87 14.69 -9.18
N ALA A 62 6.86 15.94 -8.72
CA ALA A 62 6.26 16.29 -7.43
C ALA A 62 4.78 15.90 -7.40
N PHE A 63 3.98 16.30 -8.41
CA PHE A 63 2.57 15.91 -8.47
C PHE A 63 2.35 14.40 -8.47
N SER A 64 3.18 13.64 -9.20
CA SER A 64 3.13 12.18 -9.24
C SER A 64 3.36 11.54 -7.86
N ILE A 65 4.33 12.06 -7.10
CA ILE A 65 4.62 11.58 -5.74
C ILE A 65 3.43 11.82 -4.81
N ILE A 66 2.84 13.02 -4.82
CA ILE A 66 1.66 13.33 -4.00
C ILE A 66 0.51 12.37 -4.33
N GLN A 67 0.26 12.13 -5.62
CA GLN A 67 -0.80 11.22 -6.06
C GLN A 67 -0.57 9.78 -5.57
N SER A 68 0.68 9.30 -5.63
CA SER A 68 1.06 7.97 -5.14
C SER A 68 0.79 7.81 -3.65
N HIS A 69 1.17 8.79 -2.82
CA HIS A 69 0.91 8.75 -1.38
C HIS A 69 -0.59 8.74 -1.05
N SER A 70 -1.40 9.50 -1.80
CA SER A 70 -2.86 9.50 -1.63
C SER A 70 -3.47 8.13 -1.89
N GLN A 71 -3.07 7.48 -2.99
CA GLN A 71 -3.54 6.12 -3.32
C GLN A 71 -3.14 5.11 -2.24
N VAL A 72 -1.90 5.17 -1.74
CA VAL A 72 -1.44 4.26 -0.67
C VAL A 72 -2.27 4.45 0.62
N LYS A 73 -2.60 5.69 0.98
CA LYS A 73 -3.46 5.97 2.15
C LYS A 73 -4.87 5.41 1.95
N GLU A 74 -5.44 5.60 0.77
CA GLU A 74 -6.77 5.08 0.42
C GLU A 74 -6.80 3.55 0.49
N LEU A 75 -5.83 2.87 -0.13
CA LEU A 75 -5.73 1.41 -0.10
C LEU A 75 -5.57 0.87 1.33
N ARG A 76 -4.77 1.54 2.18
CA ARG A 76 -4.64 1.17 3.60
C ARG A 76 -5.95 1.33 4.36
N ASN A 77 -6.72 2.38 4.08
CA ASN A 77 -7.99 2.62 4.76
C ASN A 77 -9.03 1.57 4.38
N LYS A 78 -9.15 1.24 3.08
CA LYS A 78 -10.02 0.16 2.60
C LYS A 78 -9.63 -1.19 3.20
N ASN A 79 -8.34 -1.49 3.27
CA ASN A 79 -7.86 -2.73 3.88
C ASN A 79 -8.21 -2.81 5.38
N ARG A 80 -8.06 -1.71 6.14
CA ARG A 80 -8.49 -1.64 7.55
C ARG A 80 -10.00 -1.79 7.72
N GLN A 81 -10.80 -1.17 6.86
CA GLN A 81 -12.26 -1.31 6.87
C GLN A 81 -12.67 -2.77 6.66
N LEU A 82 -12.10 -3.43 5.65
CA LEU A 82 -12.36 -4.85 5.38
C LEU A 82 -11.97 -5.76 6.56
N ILE A 83 -10.85 -5.47 7.24
CA ILE A 83 -10.45 -6.20 8.45
C ILE A 83 -11.46 -5.99 9.59
N ASN A 84 -11.89 -4.76 9.81
CA ASN A 84 -12.88 -4.44 10.86
C ASN A 84 -14.24 -5.06 10.56
N GLU A 85 -14.67 -5.08 9.30
CA GLU A 85 -15.90 -5.78 8.88
C GLU A 85 -15.80 -7.28 9.14
N LEU A 86 -14.66 -7.89 8.79
CA LEU A 86 -14.41 -9.30 9.06
C LEU A 86 -14.44 -9.60 10.57
N GLU A 87 -13.84 -8.73 11.39
CA GLU A 87 -13.84 -8.86 12.84
C GLU A 87 -15.23 -8.63 13.45
N ASN A 88 -16.01 -7.70 12.90
CA ASN A 88 -17.38 -7.46 13.34
C ASN A 88 -18.31 -8.63 12.98
N LEU A 89 -18.12 -9.24 11.81
CA LEU A 89 -18.80 -10.48 11.42
C LEU A 89 -18.40 -11.66 12.33
N ARG A 90 -17.15 -11.71 12.77
CA ARG A 90 -16.70 -12.69 13.77
C ARG A 90 -17.32 -12.41 15.16
N ASN A 91 -17.39 -11.16 15.57
CA ASN A 91 -17.88 -10.76 16.90
C ASN A 91 -19.41 -10.88 17.03
N ILE A 92 -20.17 -10.67 15.94
CA ILE A 92 -21.62 -10.88 15.88
C ILE A 92 -22.01 -12.36 16.08
N SER A 93 -21.08 -13.30 15.98
CA SER A 93 -21.36 -14.73 16.21
C SER A 93 -21.21 -15.17 17.68
N ILE A 94 -20.85 -14.27 18.60
CA ILE A 94 -20.48 -14.60 20.00
C ILE A 94 -21.43 -13.99 21.05
N GLU A 95 -22.28 -13.03 20.69
CA GLU A 95 -23.15 -12.32 21.65
C GLU A 95 -24.59 -12.90 21.75
N GLU A 96 -24.75 -14.19 21.46
CA GLU A 96 -25.98 -14.92 21.74
C GLU A 96 -25.68 -16.35 22.21
N ILE A 97 -25.06 -16.46 23.38
CA ILE A 97 -25.33 -17.58 24.28
C ILE A 97 -25.71 -16.91 25.60
N PRO A 98 -27.00 -16.84 25.96
CA PRO A 98 -27.40 -16.38 27.27
C PRO A 98 -26.69 -17.25 28.31
N ASP A 99 -26.06 -16.60 29.28
CA ASP A 99 -25.57 -17.24 30.49
C ASP A 99 -26.81 -17.72 31.27
N GLU A 100 -27.39 -18.86 30.87
CA GLU A 100 -28.34 -19.61 31.69
C GLU A 100 -27.57 -20.10 32.92
N ASP A 101 -27.65 -19.30 33.98
CA ASP A 101 -27.14 -19.57 35.32
C ASP A 101 -27.72 -20.89 35.86
N PHE A 102 -27.04 -22.00 35.59
CA PHE A 102 -27.38 -23.31 36.14
C PHE A 102 -26.93 -23.37 37.61
N SER A 103 -27.62 -22.62 38.48
CA SER A 103 -27.46 -22.69 39.92
C SER A 103 -27.96 -24.04 40.45
N LEU A 104 -27.03 -24.95 40.76
CA LEU A 104 -27.29 -26.22 41.44
C LEU A 104 -27.74 -25.98 42.90
N GLY A 105 -29.05 -25.83 43.10
CA GLY A 105 -29.70 -25.84 44.42
C GLY A 105 -29.89 -27.25 45.01
N PRO A 106 -30.08 -27.40 46.34
CA PRO A 106 -29.82 -28.63 47.08
C PRO A 106 -30.79 -29.76 46.75
N VAL A 107 -30.23 -30.97 46.59
CA VAL A 107 -30.97 -32.22 46.40
C VAL A 107 -31.84 -32.50 47.65
N SER A 108 -33.12 -32.18 47.56
CA SER A 108 -34.12 -32.55 48.56
C SER A 108 -34.54 -34.00 48.32
N ALA A 109 -34.14 -34.86 49.25
CA ALA A 109 -34.47 -36.27 49.28
C ALA A 109 -35.98 -36.51 49.45
N SER A 110 -36.61 -37.19 48.48
CA SER A 110 -37.89 -37.86 48.68
C SER A 110 -37.84 -39.30 48.13
N LYS A 111 -37.66 -40.27 49.03
CA LYS A 111 -37.95 -41.72 48.85
C LYS A 111 -39.47 -41.96 49.03
N PRO A 112 -40.07 -43.15 48.74
CA PRO A 112 -39.62 -44.33 47.97
C PRO A 112 -40.69 -44.96 47.01
N SER A 113 -40.24 -45.97 46.22
CA SER A 113 -40.99 -47.19 45.77
C SER A 113 -41.81 -47.16 44.46
N PRO A 114 -42.07 -48.32 43.78
CA PRO A 114 -41.15 -49.38 43.32
C PRO A 114 -41.45 -49.84 41.88
N GLU A 115 -40.45 -50.11 41.03
CA GLU A 115 -40.60 -51.13 39.96
C GLU A 115 -39.23 -51.49 39.39
N LYS A 116 -38.60 -52.57 39.88
CA LYS A 116 -38.61 -53.95 39.36
C LYS A 116 -37.70 -54.15 38.15
N THR A 117 -36.85 -55.18 38.29
CA THR A 117 -36.22 -55.96 37.21
C THR A 117 -34.94 -55.34 36.66
N THR A 118 -33.77 -55.97 36.55
CA THR A 118 -33.19 -57.26 36.98
C THR A 118 -31.71 -57.15 36.61
N ALA A 119 -30.83 -57.73 37.43
CA ALA A 119 -29.52 -58.33 37.15
C ALA A 119 -28.70 -57.84 35.91
N ASN A 120 -27.41 -57.54 36.01
CA ASN A 120 -26.39 -58.48 36.46
C ASN A 120 -25.01 -57.79 36.55
N GLN A 121 -24.25 -58.16 37.58
CA GLN A 121 -22.81 -58.51 37.61
C GLN A 121 -21.80 -57.47 37.05
N GLN A 122 -20.97 -56.80 37.87
CA GLN A 122 -19.81 -57.31 38.64
C GLN A 122 -18.79 -57.97 37.69
N THR A 123 -17.63 -57.36 37.39
CA THR A 123 -16.37 -57.35 38.17
C THR A 123 -15.42 -56.32 37.54
N SER A 124 -14.84 -55.34 38.23
CA SER A 124 -13.72 -55.40 39.21
C SER A 124 -12.35 -55.76 38.63
N GLU A 125 -11.45 -54.76 38.68
CA GLU A 125 -10.01 -54.80 39.03
C GLU A 125 -9.04 -55.42 38.01
N THR A 126 -8.12 -54.68 37.39
CA THR A 126 -6.87 -54.11 37.94
C THR A 126 -5.95 -55.16 38.60
N GLN A 127 -5.13 -55.80 37.75
CA GLN A 127 -3.68 -55.93 37.90
C GLN A 127 -3.09 -56.62 36.66
#